data_AF-A0AAV4J3A4-F1
#
_entry.id   AF-A0AAV4J3A4-F1
#
_cell.length_a   1.000
_cell.length_b   1.000
_cell.length_c   1.000
_cell.angle_alpha   90.00
_cell.angle_beta   90.00
_cell.angle_gamma   90.00
#
_symmetry.space_group_name_H-M   'P 1'
#
loop_
_entity.id
_entity.type
_entity.pdbx_description
1 polymer ?
#
loop_
_entity_poly.entity_id
_entity_poly.type
_entity_poly.pdbx_seq_one_letter_code
_entity_poly.pdbx_strand_id
1 'polypeptide(L)'
;EVMTISRDFKCCAGFPCCADGCCIYPIYVKDRFGQKLGMTRQLNYCCTPHMGIFDESDVLLYEITGPCCECQTPCCKDDVDFPVSYLTPPTPIPSMYQYNVEPNTVNC
;
A
#
# COMPACT_ATOMS: atom_id res chain seq x y z
N GLU A 1 -13.39 -1.18 19.02
CA GLU A 1 -13.90 -0.72 17.71
C GLU A 1 -13.42 -1.71 16.65
N VAL A 2 -14.27 -2.11 15.70
CA VAL A 2 -13.95 -3.16 14.73
C VAL A 2 -13.98 -2.56 13.33
N MET A 3 -12.83 -2.59 12.65
CA MET A 3 -12.72 -2.22 11.24
C MET A 3 -12.90 -3.47 10.37
N THR A 4 -13.52 -3.29 9.22
CA THR A 4 -13.72 -4.38 8.25
C THR A 4 -12.90 -4.11 7.00
N ILE A 5 -12.18 -5.14 6.55
CA ILE A 5 -11.45 -5.12 5.28
C ILE A 5 -12.25 -5.92 4.27
N SER A 6 -12.59 -5.33 3.13
CA SER A 6 -13.27 -6.02 2.04
C SER A 6 -12.42 -6.00 0.77
N ARG A 7 -12.28 -7.17 0.15
CA ARG A 7 -11.51 -7.38 -1.08
C ARG A 7 -12.29 -8.34 -1.98
N ASP A 8 -12.91 -7.81 -3.02
CA ASP A 8 -13.66 -8.62 -3.97
C ASP A 8 -12.69 -9.47 -4.79
N PHE A 9 -13.07 -10.70 -5.15
CA PHE A 9 -12.23 -11.54 -6.01
C PHE A 9 -12.30 -11.08 -7.47
N LYS A 10 -11.16 -11.02 -8.15
CA LYS A 10 -11.08 -10.72 -9.59
C LYS A 10 -10.10 -11.67 -10.26
N CYS A 11 -10.55 -12.33 -11.33
CA CYS A 11 -9.75 -13.33 -12.05
C CYS A 11 -8.52 -12.76 -12.77
N CYS A 12 -8.56 -11.47 -13.13
CA CYS A 12 -7.51 -10.78 -13.87
C CYS A 12 -6.61 -9.91 -12.98
N ALA A 13 -6.77 -9.98 -11.67
CA ALA A 13 -5.98 -9.20 -10.72
C ALA A 13 -4.71 -9.93 -10.27
N GLY A 14 -3.67 -9.15 -9.95
CA GLY A 14 -2.45 -9.63 -9.30
C GLY A 14 -1.18 -9.53 -10.14
N PHE A 15 -1.27 -9.20 -11.43
CA PHE A 15 -0.09 -8.89 -12.24
C PHE A 15 0.18 -7.38 -12.27
N PRO A 16 1.36 -6.90 -11.80
CA PRO A 16 1.66 -5.47 -11.67
C PRO A 16 1.50 -4.65 -12.96
N CYS A 17 1.94 -5.18 -14.11
CA CYS A 17 1.82 -4.51 -15.42
C CYS A 17 0.36 -4.33 -15.89
N CYS A 18 -0.59 -5.00 -15.25
CA CYS A 18 -2.00 -5.02 -15.66
C CYS A 18 -2.90 -4.46 -14.57
N ALA A 19 -2.38 -3.71 -13.58
CA ALA A 19 -3.19 -3.14 -12.52
C ALA A 19 -4.00 -1.90 -12.96
N ASP A 20 -4.66 -1.99 -14.13
CA ASP A 20 -5.50 -0.95 -14.73
C ASP A 20 -6.86 -1.51 -15.20
N GLY A 21 -7.76 -0.62 -15.59
CA GLY A 21 -9.09 -0.97 -16.11
C GLY A 21 -9.86 -1.96 -15.23
N CYS A 22 -10.27 -3.09 -15.82
CA CYS A 22 -11.04 -4.13 -15.11
C CYS A 22 -10.21 -4.93 -14.09
N CYS A 23 -8.89 -4.95 -14.27
CA CYS A 23 -7.92 -5.71 -13.48
C CYS A 23 -7.46 -4.99 -12.20
N ILE A 24 -7.89 -3.73 -12.01
CA ILE A 24 -7.67 -2.99 -10.77
C ILE A 24 -8.20 -3.79 -9.58
N TYR A 25 -7.37 -3.95 -8.56
CA TYR A 25 -7.68 -4.77 -7.40
C TYR A 25 -7.73 -3.97 -6.10
N PRO A 26 -8.88 -3.34 -5.80
CA PRO A 26 -9.01 -2.50 -4.63
C PRO A 26 -9.26 -3.33 -3.37
N ILE A 27 -8.62 -2.91 -2.29
CA ILE A 27 -8.85 -3.38 -0.93
C ILE A 27 -9.44 -2.20 -0.18
N TYR A 28 -10.69 -2.32 0.24
CA TYR A 28 -11.41 -1.26 0.94
C TYR A 28 -11.31 -1.46 2.45
N VAL A 29 -11.04 -0.36 3.15
CA VAL A 29 -11.10 -0.30 4.61
C VAL A 29 -12.39 0.41 4.98
N LYS A 30 -13.19 -0.27 5.81
CA LYS A 30 -14.50 0.22 6.25
C LYS A 30 -14.56 0.27 7.77
N ASP A 31 -15.32 1.23 8.28
CA ASP A 31 -15.62 1.33 9.71
C ASP A 31 -16.58 0.21 10.16
N ARG A 32 -16.98 0.28 11.44
CA ARG A 32 -17.94 -0.67 12.02
C ARG A 32 -19.37 -0.59 11.45
N PHE A 33 -19.70 0.50 10.77
CA PHE A 33 -21.02 0.76 10.18
C PHE A 33 -21.02 0.50 8.66
N GLY A 34 -19.88 0.13 8.08
CA GLY A 34 -19.71 -0.12 6.65
C GLY A 34 -19.33 1.13 5.85
N GLN A 35 -19.12 2.29 6.48
CA GLN A 35 -18.63 3.49 5.84
C GLN A 35 -17.18 3.28 5.39
N LYS A 36 -16.88 3.65 4.14
CA LYS A 36 -15.51 3.61 3.60
C LYS A 36 -14.65 4.66 4.31
N LEU A 37 -13.53 4.21 4.88
CA LEU A 37 -12.50 5.06 5.47
C LEU A 37 -11.34 5.32 4.50
N GLY A 38 -11.16 4.41 3.53
CA GLY A 38 -10.10 4.51 2.54
C GLY A 38 -9.97 3.24 1.71
N MET A 39 -8.94 3.22 0.88
CA MET A 39 -8.65 2.11 -0.02
C MET A 39 -7.15 1.99 -0.25
N THR A 40 -6.68 0.77 -0.49
CA THR A 40 -5.38 0.56 -1.14
C THR A 40 -5.55 -0.29 -2.39
N ARG A 41 -4.73 -0.04 -3.40
CA ARG A 41 -4.66 -0.88 -4.61
C ARG A 41 -3.26 -0.87 -5.21
N GLN A 42 -2.96 -1.91 -5.98
CA GLN A 42 -1.81 -1.91 -6.86
C GLN A 42 -1.99 -0.86 -7.97
N LEU A 43 -0.91 -0.16 -8.30
CA LEU A 43 -0.82 0.75 -9.43
C LEU A 43 -0.13 0.03 -10.60
N ASN A 44 -0.42 0.45 -11.83
CA ASN A 44 0.20 -0.16 -13.00
C ASN A 44 1.69 0.18 -13.01
N TYR A 45 2.51 -0.85 -12.79
CA TYR A 45 3.96 -0.74 -12.83
C TYR A 45 4.56 -2.11 -13.17
N CYS A 46 5.57 -2.18 -14.03
CA CYS A 46 5.98 -3.47 -14.60
C CYS A 46 7.04 -4.25 -13.83
N CYS A 47 7.96 -3.57 -13.15
CA CYS A 47 9.14 -4.25 -12.58
C CYS A 47 9.14 -4.27 -11.06
N THR A 48 8.47 -3.34 -10.41
CA THR A 48 8.46 -3.22 -8.95
C THR A 48 7.04 -3.22 -8.38
N PRO A 49 6.88 -3.67 -7.12
CA PRO A 49 5.64 -3.46 -6.41
C PRO A 49 5.39 -1.95 -6.26
N HIS A 50 4.22 -1.51 -6.70
CA HIS A 50 3.77 -0.13 -6.61
C HIS A 50 2.32 -0.13 -6.12
N MET A 51 2.10 0.42 -4.92
CA MET A 51 0.79 0.47 -4.29
C MET A 51 0.41 1.90 -3.96
N GLY A 52 -0.84 2.26 -4.20
CA GLY A 52 -1.40 3.54 -3.79
C GLY A 52 -2.26 3.37 -2.54
N ILE A 53 -2.19 4.35 -1.63
CA ILE A 53 -3.10 4.52 -0.50
C ILE A 53 -3.99 5.71 -0.78
N PHE A 54 -5.29 5.49 -0.72
CA PHE A 54 -6.33 6.45 -1.06
C PHE A 54 -7.22 6.72 0.15
N ASP A 55 -7.65 7.96 0.27
CA ASP A 55 -8.62 8.38 1.28
C ASP A 55 -10.05 7.89 0.98
N GLU A 56 -11.00 8.29 1.81
CA GLU A 56 -12.42 7.99 1.62
C GLU A 56 -12.98 8.51 0.29
N SER A 57 -12.41 9.61 -0.22
CA SER A 57 -12.78 10.32 -1.45
C SER A 57 -12.05 9.82 -2.71
N ASP A 58 -11.29 8.72 -2.60
CA ASP A 58 -10.45 8.17 -3.68
C ASP A 58 -9.33 9.11 -4.14
N VAL A 59 -8.89 10.03 -3.29
CA VAL A 59 -7.70 10.85 -3.50
C VAL A 59 -6.47 10.05 -3.08
N LEU A 60 -5.49 9.96 -3.97
CA LEU A 60 -4.21 9.30 -3.70
C LEU A 60 -3.38 10.14 -2.71
N LEU A 61 -3.10 9.58 -1.53
CA LEU A 61 -2.35 10.24 -0.46
C LEU A 61 -0.87 9.83 -0.47
N TYR A 62 -0.63 8.51 -0.57
CA TYR A 62 0.69 7.91 -0.48
C TYR A 62 0.90 6.87 -1.56
N GLU A 63 2.16 6.71 -1.94
CA GLU A 63 2.61 5.57 -2.71
C GLU A 63 3.62 4.76 -1.92
N ILE A 64 3.50 3.44 -1.99
CA ILE A 64 4.49 2.49 -1.51
C ILE A 64 5.15 1.90 -2.74
N THR A 65 6.46 2.05 -2.84
CA THR A 65 7.27 1.36 -3.87
C THR A 65 8.17 0.34 -3.18
N GLY A 66 8.65 -0.65 -3.92
CA GLY A 66 9.68 -1.57 -3.44
C GLY A 66 10.67 -1.92 -4.55
N PRO A 67 11.68 -2.75 -4.27
CA PRO A 67 12.59 -3.23 -5.30
C PRO A 67 11.91 -4.25 -6.23
N CYS A 68 12.50 -4.45 -7.41
CA CYS A 68 12.11 -5.56 -8.29
C CYS A 68 12.30 -6.87 -7.53
N CYS A 69 11.43 -7.87 -7.76
CA CYS A 69 11.41 -9.17 -7.08
C CYS A 69 12.63 -10.07 -7.41
N GLU A 70 13.82 -9.49 -7.53
CA GLU A 70 15.07 -10.22 -7.58
C GLU A 70 15.41 -10.69 -6.16
N CYS A 71 15.87 -11.93 -6.06
CA CYS A 71 16.32 -12.50 -4.81
C CYS A 71 17.51 -11.67 -4.31
N GLN A 72 17.34 -10.90 -3.23
CA GLN A 72 18.36 -9.94 -2.79
C GLN A 72 19.68 -10.63 -2.39
N THR A 73 19.61 -11.89 -1.93
CA THR A 73 20.75 -12.71 -1.46
C THR A 73 20.50 -14.21 -1.67
N PRO A 74 21.51 -15.09 -1.50
CA PRO A 74 21.28 -16.54 -1.50
C PRO A 74 20.14 -16.93 -0.54
N CYS A 75 19.10 -17.58 -1.09
CA CYS A 75 17.86 -17.94 -0.40
C CYS A 75 16.91 -16.80 0.01
N CYS A 76 17.11 -15.57 -0.49
CA CYS A 76 16.20 -14.42 -0.37
C CYS A 76 15.77 -14.12 1.08
N LYS A 77 16.75 -14.02 1.99
CA LYS A 77 16.49 -13.86 3.43
C LYS A 77 16.68 -12.44 3.96
N ASP A 78 17.11 -11.51 3.11
CA ASP A 78 17.38 -10.15 3.53
C ASP A 78 16.09 -9.37 3.77
N ASP A 79 16.19 -8.37 4.64
CA ASP A 79 15.12 -7.40 4.84
C ASP A 79 14.96 -6.54 3.59
N VAL A 80 13.71 -6.19 3.28
CA VAL A 80 13.35 -5.46 2.06
C VAL A 80 12.67 -4.16 2.43
N ASP A 81 13.27 -3.05 2.03
CA ASP A 81 12.69 -1.72 2.24
C ASP A 81 11.57 -1.45 1.22
N PHE A 82 10.45 -0.97 1.73
CA PHE A 82 9.31 -0.49 0.95
C PHE A 82 9.07 0.99 1.26
N PRO A 83 9.79 1.92 0.63
CA PRO A 83 9.66 3.34 0.90
C PRO A 83 8.24 3.85 0.63
N VAL A 84 7.75 4.69 1.54
CA VAL A 84 6.46 5.38 1.45
C VAL A 84 6.72 6.84 1.06
N SER A 85 6.15 7.28 -0.06
CA SER A 85 6.25 8.66 -0.55
C SER A 85 4.92 9.40 -0.43
N TYR A 86 5.00 10.69 -0.13
CA TYR A 86 3.87 11.62 -0.08
C TYR A 86 3.71 12.27 -1.45
N LEU A 87 2.51 12.23 -2.02
CA LEU A 87 2.23 12.90 -3.30
C LEU A 87 1.53 14.25 -3.13
N THR A 88 0.81 14.44 -2.03
CA THR A 88 0.19 15.70 -1.61
C THR A 88 0.78 16.14 -0.28
N PRO A 89 0.90 17.46 0.02
CA PRO A 89 1.22 17.89 1.37
C PRO A 89 0.18 17.26 2.31
N PRO A 90 0.60 16.59 3.40
CA PRO A 90 -0.31 15.83 4.24
C PRO A 90 -1.39 16.78 4.77
N THR A 91 -2.65 16.51 4.43
CA THR A 91 -3.76 17.06 5.19
C THR A 91 -3.58 16.60 6.64
N PRO A 92 -3.59 17.50 7.63
CA PRO A 92 -3.44 17.10 9.03
C PRO A 92 -4.60 16.18 9.41
N ILE A 93 -4.35 14.87 9.48
CA ILE A 93 -5.31 13.91 10.01
C ILE A 93 -5.25 14.05 11.55
N PRO A 94 -6.34 14.38 12.26
CA PRO A 94 -6.29 14.72 13.68
C PRO A 94 -5.87 13.61 14.66
N SER A 95 -5.43 12.42 14.23
CA SER A 95 -5.15 11.33 15.17
C SER A 95 -4.23 10.19 14.70
N MET A 96 -3.56 10.28 13.55
CA MET A 96 -2.50 9.31 13.23
C MET A 96 -1.21 9.77 13.89
N TYR A 97 -0.90 9.22 15.06
CA TYR A 97 0.43 9.32 15.66
C TYR A 97 1.47 8.83 14.65
N GLN A 98 2.20 9.76 14.03
CA GLN A 98 3.46 9.46 13.35
C GLN A 98 4.44 9.00 14.42
N TYR A 99 4.66 7.69 14.52
CA TYR A 99 5.89 7.21 15.14
C TYR A 99 6.98 7.38 14.09
N ASN A 100 7.85 8.37 14.30
CA ASN A 100 9.15 8.40 13.63
C ASN A 100 9.87 7.11 14.02
N VAL A 101 9.99 6.17 13.09
CA VAL A 101 10.86 5.01 13.28
C VAL A 101 12.28 5.54 13.10
N GLU A 102 12.93 5.89 14.21
CA GLU A 102 14.37 6.11 14.22
C GLU A 102 15.04 4.82 13.70
N PRO A 103 16.10 4.91 12.88
CA PRO A 103 16.83 3.74 12.43
C PRO A 103 17.51 3.11 13.65
N ASN A 104 16.85 2.12 14.25
CA ASN A 104 17.47 1.25 15.23
C ASN A 104 18.59 0.49 14.52
N THR A 105 19.81 0.91 14.80
CA THR A 105 21.03 0.13 14.56
C THR A 105 20.95 -1.13 15.41
N VAL A 106 20.37 -2.19 14.84
CA VAL A 106 20.54 -3.54 15.37
C VAL A 106 21.87 -4.04 14.82
N ASN A 107 22.91 -3.96 15.64
CA ASN A 107 24.14 -4.72 15.41
C ASN A 107 23.79 -6.21 15.49
N CYS A 108 23.88 -6.89 14.35
CA CYS A 108 24.20 -8.31 14.30
C CYS A 108 25.72 -8.48 14.26
#